data_AF-Q7ME70-F1
#
_entry.id   AF-Q7ME70-F1
#
_cell.length_a   1.000
_cell.length_b   1.000
_cell.length_c   1.000
_cell.angle_alpha   90.00
_cell.angle_beta   90.00
_cell.angle_gamma   90.00
#
_symmetry.space_group_name_H-M   'P 1'
#
loop_
_entity.id
_entity.type
_entity.pdbx_description
1 polymer ?
#
loop_
_entity_poly.entity_id
_entity_poly.type
_entity_poly.pdbx_seq_one_letter_code
_entity_poly.pdbx_strand_id
1 'polypeptide(L)'
;MQISVDVHNYMETLVGQVLAQDEYVSKYTSEQLADLACLALVQLKPVYIRFDIDFLSALPEERLVQFKHNSEVAVKNAESMIVEDRRQHRSDDIPVVFSHVNYDDNAPLEWFEKPILKFNKPHE
;
A
#
# COMPACT_ATOMS: atom_id res chain seq x y z
N MET A 1 12.36 19.72 14.44
CA MET A 1 12.49 19.82 12.98
C MET A 1 11.11 19.56 12.38
N GLN A 2 10.37 20.61 12.06
CA GLN A 2 9.11 20.50 11.32
C GLN A 2 9.47 20.51 9.84
N ILE A 3 9.49 19.34 9.22
CA ILE A 3 9.43 19.26 7.75
C ILE A 3 8.10 19.92 7.37
N SER A 4 8.10 20.86 6.42
CA SER A 4 7.01 21.84 6.23
C SER A 4 5.61 21.21 6.05
N VAL A 5 4.56 22.00 6.32
CA VAL A 5 3.13 21.61 6.26
C VAL A 5 2.73 20.99 4.92
N ASP A 6 3.51 21.24 3.87
CA ASP A 6 3.26 20.82 2.51
C ASP A 6 3.94 19.50 2.14
N VAL A 7 4.55 18.77 3.08
CA VAL A 7 5.15 17.44 2.79
C VAL A 7 4.21 16.32 3.24
N HIS A 8 3.76 15.51 2.30
CA HIS A 8 2.84 14.39 2.52
C HIS A 8 3.30 13.12 1.81
N ASN A 9 2.78 11.98 2.25
CA ASN A 9 3.00 10.70 1.59
C ASN A 9 2.03 10.55 0.41
N TYR A 10 2.53 10.52 -0.82
CA TYR A 10 1.70 10.38 -2.02
C TYR A 10 0.82 9.12 -2.03
N MET A 11 1.24 8.07 -1.31
CA MET A 11 0.42 6.86 -1.18
C MET A 11 -0.90 7.10 -0.43
N GLU A 12 -0.97 8.12 0.44
CA GLU A 12 -2.22 8.54 1.09
C GLU A 12 -3.23 9.02 0.06
N THR A 13 -2.79 9.76 -0.97
CA THR A 13 -3.63 10.20 -2.08
C THR A 13 -4.21 9.01 -2.84
N LEU A 14 -3.38 8.01 -3.17
CA LEU A 14 -3.83 6.83 -3.93
C LEU A 14 -4.76 5.93 -3.11
N VAL A 15 -4.45 5.68 -1.84
CA VAL A 15 -5.33 4.94 -0.93
C VAL A 15 -6.66 5.66 -0.76
N GLY A 16 -6.64 6.99 -0.59
CA GLY A 16 -7.85 7.80 -0.52
C GLY A 16 -8.71 7.71 -1.80
N GLN A 17 -8.09 7.71 -2.97
CA GLN A 17 -8.80 7.53 -4.25
C GLN A 17 -9.50 6.16 -4.35
N VAL A 18 -8.87 5.09 -3.87
CA VAL A 18 -9.48 3.76 -3.84
C VAL A 18 -10.65 3.74 -2.86
N LEU A 19 -10.45 4.23 -1.63
CA LEU A 19 -11.49 4.25 -0.58
C LEU A 19 -12.67 5.19 -0.88
N ALA A 20 -12.50 6.14 -1.80
CA ALA A 20 -13.58 7.00 -2.28
C ALA A 20 -14.52 6.32 -3.29
N GLN A 21 -14.20 5.11 -3.76
CA GLN A 21 -15.08 4.36 -4.66
C GLN A 21 -16.36 3.92 -3.94
N ASP A 22 -17.47 3.86 -4.69
CA ASP A 22 -18.81 3.56 -4.14
C ASP A 22 -18.85 2.23 -3.35
N GLU A 23 -18.07 1.23 -3.76
CA GLU A 23 -17.99 -0.07 -3.08
C GLU A 23 -17.51 0.02 -1.62
N TYR A 24 -16.71 1.05 -1.29
CA TYR A 24 -16.21 1.28 0.06
C TYR A 24 -17.09 2.29 0.82
N VAL A 25 -17.41 3.42 0.18
CA VAL A 25 -18.18 4.51 0.81
C VAL A 25 -19.59 4.07 1.19
N SER A 26 -20.22 3.19 0.40
CA SER A 26 -21.56 2.67 0.70
C SER A 26 -21.58 1.61 1.80
N LYS A 27 -20.43 0.98 2.10
CA LYS A 27 -20.32 -0.19 2.99
C LYS A 27 -19.73 0.16 4.36
N TYR A 28 -18.88 1.17 4.45
CA TYR A 28 -18.10 1.49 5.63
C TYR A 28 -18.35 2.91 6.15
N THR A 29 -18.28 3.08 7.47
CA THR A 29 -18.33 4.42 8.09
C THR A 29 -17.01 5.18 7.90
N SER A 30 -17.01 6.49 8.16
CA SER A 30 -15.78 7.31 8.10
C SER A 30 -14.65 6.78 8.98
N GLU A 31 -14.98 6.32 10.20
CA GLU A 31 -14.01 5.72 11.12
C GLU A 31 -13.45 4.40 10.56
N GLN A 32 -14.32 3.55 10.00
CA GLN A 32 -13.89 2.28 9.38
C GLN A 32 -13.03 2.51 8.13
N LEU A 33 -13.34 3.52 7.33
CA LEU A 33 -12.51 3.92 6.18
C LEU A 33 -11.14 4.44 6.64
N ALA A 34 -11.07 5.17 7.75
CA ALA A 34 -9.80 5.60 8.33
C ALA A 34 -8.96 4.39 8.82
N ASP A 35 -9.58 3.40 9.46
CA ASP A 35 -8.92 2.16 9.86
C ASP A 35 -8.39 1.37 8.65
N LEU A 36 -9.21 1.24 7.59
CA LEU A 36 -8.79 0.62 6.33
C LEU A 36 -7.60 1.35 5.71
N ALA A 37 -7.61 2.69 5.70
CA ALA A 37 -6.51 3.49 5.20
C ALA A 37 -5.22 3.22 5.99
N CYS A 38 -5.30 3.15 7.33
CA CYS A 38 -4.15 2.84 8.18
C CYS A 38 -3.56 1.45 7.87
N LEU A 39 -4.41 0.43 7.77
CA LEU A 39 -3.99 -0.93 7.44
C LEU A 39 -3.41 -1.05 6.03
N ALA A 40 -3.94 -0.31 5.07
CA ALA A 40 -3.43 -0.27 3.71
C ALA A 40 -2.06 0.43 3.65
N LEU A 41 -1.91 1.58 4.31
CA LEU A 41 -0.67 2.37 4.28
C LEU A 41 0.52 1.64 4.92
N VAL A 42 0.29 0.80 5.94
CA VAL A 42 1.34 -0.04 6.54
C VAL A 42 1.92 -1.06 5.55
N GLN A 43 1.19 -1.42 4.50
CA GLN A 43 1.64 -2.36 3.47
C GLN A 43 2.40 -1.68 2.33
N LEU A 44 2.35 -0.35 2.22
CA LEU A 44 2.90 0.41 1.11
C LEU A 44 4.22 1.09 1.47
N LYS A 45 5.15 1.17 0.51
CA LYS A 45 6.36 1.99 0.68
C LYS A 45 5.96 3.47 0.69
N PRO A 46 6.26 4.24 1.75
CA PRO A 46 5.92 5.65 1.80
C PRO A 46 6.73 6.44 0.76
N VAL A 47 6.07 7.40 0.10
CA VAL A 47 6.69 8.30 -0.88
C VAL A 47 6.37 9.72 -0.49
N TYR A 48 7.29 10.35 0.28
CA TYR A 48 7.12 11.72 0.72
C TYR A 48 7.47 12.72 -0.37
N ILE A 49 6.53 13.57 -0.71
CA ILE A 49 6.64 14.60 -1.73
C ILE A 49 6.15 15.93 -1.17
N ARG A 50 6.49 17.02 -1.85
CA ARG A 50 5.95 18.35 -1.53
C ARG A 50 4.81 18.76 -2.48
N PHE A 51 5.03 18.62 -3.78
CA PHE A 51 4.04 18.99 -4.79
C PHE A 51 3.78 17.81 -5.73
N ASP A 52 2.51 17.42 -5.85
CA ASP A 52 2.08 16.32 -6.73
C ASP A 52 2.48 16.58 -8.18
N ILE A 53 2.44 17.83 -8.66
CA ILE A 53 2.76 18.17 -10.05
C ILE A 53 4.23 17.89 -10.40
N ASP A 54 5.15 18.22 -9.51
CA ASP A 54 6.59 17.98 -9.72
C ASP A 54 6.87 16.48 -9.68
N PHE A 55 6.24 15.77 -8.73
CA PHE A 55 6.38 14.33 -8.62
C PHE A 55 5.84 13.60 -9.85
N LEU A 56 4.62 13.92 -10.27
CA LEU A 56 3.95 13.29 -11.41
C LEU A 56 4.63 13.63 -12.74
N SER A 57 5.15 14.85 -12.91
CA SER A 57 5.86 15.24 -14.14
C SER A 57 7.20 14.52 -14.33
N ALA A 58 7.84 14.09 -13.23
CA ALA A 58 9.09 13.33 -13.25
C ALA A 58 8.89 11.80 -13.22
N LEU A 59 7.68 11.32 -12.90
CA LEU A 59 7.39 9.90 -12.72
C LEU A 59 7.01 9.22 -14.06
N PRO A 60 7.66 8.11 -14.45
CA PRO A 60 7.23 7.34 -15.61
C PRO A 60 5.80 6.79 -15.45
N GLU A 61 5.02 6.76 -16.53
CA GLU A 61 3.61 6.34 -16.51
C GLU A 61 3.43 4.92 -15.97
N GLU A 62 4.29 3.98 -16.35
CA GLU A 62 4.26 2.59 -15.88
C GLU A 62 4.36 2.50 -14.35
N ARG A 63 5.13 3.40 -13.73
CA ARG A 63 5.27 3.47 -12.27
C ARG A 63 4.00 3.97 -11.61
N LEU A 64 3.34 4.94 -12.22
CA LEU A 64 2.07 5.46 -11.73
C LEU A 64 1.00 4.35 -11.76
N VAL A 65 0.95 3.56 -12.84
CA VAL A 65 0.07 2.39 -12.94
C VAL A 65 0.37 1.39 -11.82
N GLN A 66 1.66 1.09 -11.58
CA GLN A 66 2.05 0.18 -10.51
C GLN A 66 1.66 0.68 -9.13
N PHE A 67 1.82 1.98 -8.84
CA PHE A 67 1.41 2.54 -7.54
C PHE A 67 -0.09 2.43 -7.32
N LYS A 68 -0.90 2.76 -8.35
CA LYS A 68 -2.36 2.59 -8.28
C LYS A 68 -2.74 1.14 -8.00
N HIS A 69 -2.16 0.20 -8.74
CA HIS A 69 -2.42 -1.22 -8.54
C HIS A 69 -2.02 -1.69 -7.12
N ASN A 70 -0.86 -1.27 -6.62
CA ASN A 70 -0.42 -1.60 -5.27
C ASN A 70 -1.37 -1.04 -4.21
N SER A 71 -1.88 0.18 -4.38
CA SER A 71 -2.87 0.77 -3.47
C SER A 71 -4.19 -0.01 -3.47
N GLU A 72 -4.69 -0.43 -4.64
CA GLU A 72 -5.90 -1.28 -4.73
C GLU A 72 -5.72 -2.61 -3.99
N VAL A 73 -4.58 -3.28 -4.20
CA VAL A 73 -4.26 -4.54 -3.52
C VAL A 73 -4.15 -4.35 -2.00
N ALA A 74 -3.49 -3.28 -1.56
CA ALA A 74 -3.33 -2.98 -0.14
C ALA A 74 -4.67 -2.71 0.56
N VAL A 75 -5.58 -1.99 -0.10
CA VAL A 75 -6.94 -1.74 0.43
C VAL A 75 -7.76 -3.03 0.49
N LYS A 76 -7.72 -3.88 -0.54
CA LYS A 76 -8.40 -5.19 -0.53
C LYS A 76 -7.89 -6.11 0.59
N ASN A 77 -6.57 -6.13 0.80
CA ASN A 77 -5.97 -6.88 1.91
C ASN A 77 -6.38 -6.31 3.27
N ALA A 78 -6.42 -4.97 3.40
CA ALA A 78 -6.88 -4.32 4.63
C ALA A 78 -8.34 -4.68 4.93
N GLU A 79 -9.20 -4.69 3.91
CA GLU A 79 -10.60 -5.08 4.03
C GLU A 79 -10.74 -6.53 4.52
N SER A 80 -9.99 -7.46 3.94
CA SER A 80 -10.05 -8.87 4.37
C SER A 80 -9.59 -9.06 5.81
N MET A 81 -8.61 -8.26 6.28
CA MET A 81 -8.17 -8.29 7.68
C MET A 81 -9.25 -7.85 8.68
N ILE A 82 -10.16 -6.96 8.27
CA ILE A 82 -11.29 -6.52 9.10
C ILE A 82 -12.45 -7.52 9.02
N VAL A 83 -12.76 -8.02 7.82
CA VAL A 83 -13.89 -8.95 7.60
C VAL A 83 -13.59 -10.31 8.23
N GLU A 84 -12.40 -10.84 8.03
CA GLU A 84 -11.95 -12.14 8.54
C GLU A 84 -11.17 -11.94 9.85
N ASP A 85 -11.68 -11.15 10.81
CA ASP A 85 -10.92 -10.76 12.00
C ASP A 85 -10.35 -11.96 12.77
N ARG A 86 -9.11 -12.32 12.43
CA ARG A 86 -8.36 -13.45 12.99
C ARG A 86 -8.09 -13.23 14.49
N ARG A 87 -8.28 -12.02 15.02
CA ARG A 87 -8.15 -11.73 16.45
C ARG A 87 -9.27 -12.36 17.29
N GLN A 88 -10.39 -12.76 16.69
CA GLN A 88 -11.46 -13.44 17.42
C GLN A 88 -11.12 -14.90 17.77
N HIS A 89 -10.16 -15.52 17.07
CA HIS A 89 -9.68 -16.89 17.31
C HIS A 89 -8.36 -16.94 18.08
N ARG A 90 -8.08 -15.92 18.90
CA ARG A 90 -6.79 -15.66 19.55
C ARG A 90 -6.63 -16.40 20.89
N SER A 91 -6.77 -17.74 20.90
CA SER A 91 -6.36 -18.55 22.07
C SER A 91 -4.88 -18.89 22.03
N ASP A 92 -4.30 -19.12 20.86
CA ASP A 92 -2.89 -19.45 20.69
C ASP A 92 -2.36 -18.80 19.41
N ASP A 93 -1.13 -18.30 19.49
CA ASP A 93 -0.35 -17.70 18.41
C ASP A 93 -0.73 -16.27 17.96
N ILE A 94 0.19 -15.35 18.22
CA ILE A 94 0.20 -14.00 17.65
C ILE A 94 0.72 -14.15 16.22
N PRO A 95 -0.09 -13.99 15.15
CA PRO A 95 0.49 -13.86 13.83
C PRO A 95 1.11 -12.48 13.79
N VAL A 96 2.43 -12.43 13.99
CA VAL A 96 3.22 -11.30 13.52
C VAL A 96 2.96 -11.25 12.02
N VAL A 97 2.13 -10.30 11.59
CA VAL A 97 2.08 -9.93 10.18
C VAL A 97 3.44 -9.31 9.92
N PHE A 98 4.42 -10.16 9.62
CA PHE A 98 5.59 -9.72 8.90
C PHE A 98 5.02 -9.25 7.58
N SER A 99 4.87 -7.94 7.43
CA SER A 99 5.03 -7.36 6.12
C SER A 99 6.45 -7.77 5.72
N HIS A 100 6.59 -8.92 5.06
CA HIS A 100 7.81 -9.30 4.37
C HIS A 100 7.93 -8.34 3.18
N VAL A 101 8.10 -7.05 3.48
CA VAL A 101 8.67 -6.13 2.54
C VAL A 101 10.13 -6.53 2.57
N ASN A 102 10.50 -7.47 1.69
CA ASN A 102 11.90 -7.76 1.38
C ASN A 102 12.46 -6.47 0.75
N TYR A 103 12.78 -5.51 1.61
CA TYR A 103 13.59 -4.37 1.25
C TYR A 103 15.01 -4.91 1.14
N ASP A 104 15.44 -5.18 -0.08
CA ASP A 104 16.86 -5.28 -0.35
C ASP A 104 17.43 -3.86 -0.26
N ASP A 105 17.81 -3.45 0.96
CA ASP A 105 18.39 -2.13 1.24
C ASP A 105 19.75 -1.93 0.53
N ASN A 106 20.36 -3.02 0.03
CA ASN A 106 21.60 -2.98 -0.75
C ASN A 106 21.37 -2.97 -2.25
N ALA A 107 20.11 -3.08 -2.72
CA ALA A 107 19.81 -2.92 -4.12
C ALA A 107 20.05 -1.45 -4.50
N PRO A 108 20.91 -1.14 -5.49
CA PRO A 108 20.90 0.18 -6.12
C PRO A 108 19.48 0.47 -6.60
N LEU A 109 19.18 1.72 -6.93
CA LEU A 109 17.89 2.20 -7.43
C LEU A 109 17.47 1.54 -8.78
N GLU A 110 17.64 0.24 -8.97
CA GLU A 110 17.20 -0.61 -10.09
C GLU A 110 16.05 -1.55 -9.67
N TRP A 111 15.54 -1.43 -8.42
CA TRP A 111 14.48 -2.28 -7.86
C TRP A 111 13.13 -2.24 -8.62
N PHE A 112 13.07 -1.47 -9.70
CA PHE A 112 11.90 -1.32 -10.56
C PHE A 112 11.95 -2.09 -11.87
N GLU A 113 13.08 -2.69 -12.21
CA GLU A 113 13.23 -3.39 -13.49
C GLU A 113 12.99 -4.91 -13.39
N LYS A 114 12.81 -5.44 -12.18
CA LYS A 114 12.66 -6.90 -11.98
C LYS A 114 11.33 -7.22 -11.31
N PRO A 115 10.51 -8.11 -11.92
CA PRO A 115 9.25 -8.54 -11.32
C PRO A 115 9.50 -9.27 -9.99
N ILE A 116 8.64 -8.98 -9.02
CA ILE A 116 8.73 -9.44 -7.62
C ILE A 116 8.67 -10.98 -7.52
N LEU A 117 8.10 -11.66 -8.52
CA LEU A 117 8.03 -13.11 -8.59
C LEU A 117 8.84 -13.65 -9.79
N LYS A 118 9.80 -14.52 -9.50
CA LYS A 118 10.43 -15.35 -10.55
C LYS A 118 9.43 -16.45 -10.93
N PHE A 119 9.03 -16.51 -12.19
CA PHE A 119 8.31 -17.67 -12.71
C PHE A 119 9.22 -18.89 -12.59
N ASN A 120 8.97 -19.76 -11.61
CA ASN A 120 9.51 -21.12 -11.65
C ASN A 120 8.84 -21.83 -12.82
N LYS A 121 9.59 -22.07 -13.89
CA LYS A 121 9.19 -23.08 -14.87
C LYS A 121 9.16 -24.44 -14.13
N PRO A 122 8.11 -25.25 -14.30
CA PRO A 122 8.15 -26.63 -13.84
C PRO A 122 9.32 -27.34 -14.55
N HIS A 123 10.11 -28.06 -13.77
CA HIS A 123 11.23 -28.88 -14.24
C HIS A 123 10.72 -29.97 -15.20
N GLU A 124 11.32 -30.05 -16.40
CA GLU A 124 11.36 -31.27 -17.23
C GLU A 124 12.34 -32.28 -16.63
#